data_AF-A0A7I8DP26-F1
#
_entry.id   AF-A0A7I8DP26-F1
#
_cell.length_a   1.000
_cell.length_b   1.000
_cell.length_c   1.000
_cell.angle_alpha   90.00
_cell.angle_beta   90.00
_cell.angle_gamma   90.00
#
_symmetry.space_group_name_H-M   'P 1'
#
loop_
_entity.id
_entity.type
_entity.pdbx_description
1 polymer ?
#
loop_
_entity_poly.entity_id
_entity_poly.type
_entity_poly.pdbx_seq_one_letter_code
_entity_poly.pdbx_strand_id
1 'polypeptide(L)'
;MNCIEVQRLMMPFIDNKLSIEQLEEFMEHIKSCPDCMEELEVHYILLTGMRRLDADKELSDNFHEDFVEILHENEEKLIHNKFSHIRKRIILILIISIAAIASSFHIGEYVVQDVLKEEPKNSNYLAQDLFFADFYGYRQQDISNIPGGLFTGQIMSQLDSIYDYLIVKDEDGAKRLKEKFPEHFDSTGPYLR
;
A
#
# COMPACT_ATOMS: atom_id res chain seq x y z
N MET A 1 39.55 23.55 -2.60
CA MET A 1 40.36 24.80 -2.64
C MET A 1 41.86 24.51 -2.58
N ASN A 2 42.69 25.46 -3.04
CA ASN A 2 44.15 25.46 -2.92
C ASN A 2 44.64 26.33 -1.73
N CYS A 3 45.92 26.23 -1.35
CA CYS A 3 46.48 26.96 -0.19
C CYS A 3 46.33 28.49 -0.32
N ILE A 4 46.48 29.05 -1.52
CA ILE A 4 46.38 30.50 -1.77
C ILE A 4 44.95 31.00 -1.53
N GLU A 5 43.96 30.22 -1.96
CA GLU A 5 42.54 30.50 -1.70
C GLU A 5 42.25 30.44 -0.20
N VAL A 6 42.73 29.39 0.49
CA VAL A 6 42.56 29.23 1.93
C VAL A 6 43.16 30.41 2.71
N GLN A 7 44.39 30.81 2.38
CA GLN A 7 45.04 31.98 3.00
C GLN A 7 44.20 33.25 2.88
N ARG A 8 43.56 33.49 1.73
CA ARG A 8 42.66 34.64 1.53
C ARG A 8 41.38 34.54 2.36
N LEU A 9 40.94 33.32 2.68
CA LEU A 9 39.72 33.04 3.42
C LEU A 9 39.94 32.94 4.93
N MET A 10 41.17 32.94 5.45
CA MET A 10 41.46 32.89 6.89
C MET A 10 40.82 34.05 7.66
N MET A 11 41.00 35.29 7.19
CA MET A 11 40.38 36.47 7.83
C MET A 11 38.85 36.40 7.83
N PRO A 12 38.18 36.14 6.68
CA PRO A 12 36.74 35.86 6.66
C PRO A 12 36.30 34.69 7.56
N PHE A 13 37.09 33.62 7.67
CA PHE A 13 36.80 32.49 8.55
C PHE A 13 36.78 32.92 10.02
N ILE A 14 37.84 33.60 10.48
CA ILE A 14 37.97 34.08 11.86
C ILE A 14 36.83 35.05 12.22
N ASP A 15 36.38 35.84 11.25
CA ASP A 15 35.26 36.76 11.41
C ASP A 15 33.86 36.10 11.22
N ASN A 16 33.78 34.78 11.00
CA ASN A 16 32.54 34.04 10.70
C ASN A 16 31.76 34.60 9.48
N LYS A 17 32.47 35.03 8.43
CA LYS A 17 31.91 35.64 7.20
C LYS A 17 31.92 34.71 5.98
N LEU A 18 32.27 33.44 6.14
CA LEU A 18 32.24 32.47 5.04
C LEU A 18 30.81 31.98 4.77
N SER A 19 30.47 31.77 3.49
CA SER A 19 29.27 31.01 3.14
C SER A 19 29.43 29.54 3.54
N ILE A 20 28.33 28.80 3.67
CA ILE A 20 28.39 27.37 4.03
C ILE A 20 29.20 26.55 3.02
N GLU A 21 29.04 26.83 1.72
CA GLU A 21 29.77 26.16 0.65
C GLU A 21 31.28 26.44 0.75
N GLN A 22 31.66 27.70 0.97
CA GLN A 22 33.06 28.08 1.16
C GLN A 22 33.66 27.51 2.43
N LEU A 23 32.89 27.50 3.52
CA LEU A 23 33.30 26.92 4.80
C LEU A 23 33.55 25.42 4.66
N GLU A 24 32.73 24.71 3.89
CA GLU A 24 32.92 23.27 3.65
C GLU A 24 34.25 23.00 2.94
N GLU A 25 34.51 23.67 1.82
CA GLU A 25 35.75 23.50 1.06
C GLU A 25 36.98 23.97 1.83
N PHE A 26 36.83 25.02 2.64
CA PHE A 26 37.88 25.54 3.52
C PHE A 26 38.25 24.53 4.60
N MET A 27 37.25 23.99 5.31
CA MET A 27 37.47 23.00 6.38
C MET A 27 38.06 21.69 5.85
N GLU A 28 37.67 21.26 4.64
CA GLU A 28 38.27 20.08 4.00
C GLU A 28 39.78 20.28 3.71
N HIS A 29 40.16 21.48 3.26
CA HIS A 29 41.56 21.80 3.02
C HIS A 29 42.37 21.90 4.32
N ILE A 30 41.85 22.61 5.33
CA ILE A 30 42.52 22.77 6.63
C ILE A 30 42.76 21.41 7.31
N LYS A 31 41.84 20.46 7.17
CA LYS A 31 42.02 19.08 7.68
C LYS A 31 43.08 18.27 6.95
N SER A 32 43.32 18.55 5.67
CA SER A 32 44.23 17.78 4.82
C SER A 32 45.62 18.41 4.68
N CYS A 33 45.75 19.71 4.95
CA CYS A 33 46.98 20.47 4.81
C CYS A 33 47.47 20.98 6.18
N PRO A 34 48.52 20.37 6.77
CA PRO A 34 49.03 20.77 8.08
C PRO A 34 49.60 22.19 8.08
N ASP A 35 50.24 22.61 6.99
CA ASP A 35 50.83 23.96 6.89
C ASP A 35 49.76 25.04 7.00
N CYS A 36 48.62 24.85 6.32
CA CYS A 36 47.50 25.80 6.39
C CYS A 36 46.77 25.75 7.74
N MET A 37 46.75 24.60 8.41
CA MET A 37 46.21 24.47 9.77
C MET A 37 47.05 25.28 10.76
N GLU A 38 48.37 25.12 10.75
CA GLU A 38 49.29 25.86 11.62
C GLU A 38 49.20 27.37 11.34
N GLU A 39 49.18 27.77 10.07
CA GLU A 39 49.04 29.18 9.70
C GLU A 39 47.71 29.77 10.18
N LEU A 40 46.62 29.02 10.08
CA LEU A 40 45.31 29.45 10.57
C LEU A 40 45.31 29.62 12.10
N GLU A 41 45.92 28.70 12.83
CA GLU A 41 46.07 28.78 14.29
C GLU A 41 46.84 30.04 14.70
N VAL A 42 47.99 30.29 14.07
CA VAL A 42 48.80 31.49 14.35
C VAL A 42 48.01 32.77 14.09
N HIS A 43 47.27 32.85 12.98
CA HIS A 43 46.41 34.00 12.68
C HIS A 43 45.30 34.18 13.74
N TYR A 44 44.65 33.08 14.14
CA TYR A 44 43.61 33.10 15.16
C TYR A 44 44.13 33.61 16.50
N ILE A 45 45.26 33.08 16.98
CA ILE A 45 45.89 33.48 18.24
C ILE A 45 46.28 34.95 18.20
N LEU A 46 46.94 35.40 17.12
CA LEU A 46 47.38 36.79 16.99
C LEU A 46 46.19 37.76 17.03
N LEU A 47 45.15 37.51 16.23
CA LEU A 47 43.99 38.39 16.11
C LEU A 47 43.14 38.38 17.38
N THR A 48 42.90 37.21 17.95
CA THR A 48 42.12 37.07 19.19
C THR A 48 42.88 37.65 20.37
N GLY A 49 44.20 37.45 20.43
CA GLY A 49 45.09 38.06 21.42
C GLY A 49 45.02 39.59 21.38
N MET A 50 45.15 40.20 20.19
CA MET A 50 45.00 41.65 20.03
C MET A 50 43.61 42.14 20.45
N ARG A 51 42.54 41.47 20.04
CA ARG A 51 41.15 41.84 20.42
C ARG A 51 40.89 41.74 21.93
N ARG A 52 41.50 40.77 22.61
CA ARG A 52 41.37 40.61 24.07
C ARG A 52 42.13 41.69 24.82
N LEU A 53 43.33 42.05 24.36
CA LEU A 53 44.11 43.18 24.87
C LEU A 53 43.34 44.50 24.73
N ASP A 54 42.74 44.75 23.57
CA ASP A 54 41.95 45.97 23.32
C ASP A 54 40.66 46.05 24.16
N ALA A 55 40.14 44.90 24.62
CA ALA A 55 38.88 44.82 25.36
C ALA A 55 39.05 44.88 26.89
N ASP A 56 40.27 45.11 27.42
CA ASP A 56 40.62 45.04 28.85
C ASP A 56 40.13 43.74 29.54
N LYS A 57 40.02 42.65 28.78
CA LYS A 57 39.64 41.33 29.31
C LYS A 57 40.90 40.59 29.76
N GLU A 58 40.76 39.77 30.80
CA GLU A 58 41.83 38.81 31.16
C GLU A 58 42.20 37.98 29.92
N LEU A 59 43.48 38.01 29.54
CA LEU A 59 44.00 37.07 28.55
C LEU A 59 43.94 35.70 29.20
N SER A 60 42.98 34.86 28.82
CA SER A 60 43.10 33.44 29.12
C SER A 60 44.28 32.88 28.33
N ASP A 61 45.10 32.06 28.98
CA ASP A 61 46.31 31.48 28.38
C ASP A 61 46.00 30.34 27.38
N ASN A 62 44.73 29.93 27.24
CA ASN A 62 44.33 28.73 26.49
C ASN A 62 43.85 29.04 25.06
N PHE A 63 44.58 29.86 24.30
CA PHE A 63 44.17 30.19 22.92
C PHE A 63 44.09 28.98 21.98
N HIS A 64 44.91 27.95 22.21
CA HIS A 64 44.88 26.70 21.45
C HIS A 64 43.56 25.97 21.65
N GLU A 65 43.06 25.91 22.89
CA GLU A 65 41.80 25.26 23.22
C GLU A 65 40.62 25.98 22.55
N ASP A 66 40.60 27.31 22.64
CA ASP A 66 39.61 28.16 21.96
C ASP A 66 39.63 27.97 20.42
N PHE A 67 40.82 27.78 19.85
CA PHE A 67 40.98 27.51 18.43
C PHE A 67 40.44 26.12 18.04
N VAL A 68 40.72 25.09 18.81
CA VAL A 68 40.17 23.75 18.54
C VAL A 68 38.65 23.75 18.67
N GLU A 69 38.11 24.48 19.64
CA GLU A 69 36.66 24.64 19.81
C GLU A 69 36.02 25.31 18.60
N ILE A 70 36.59 26.41 18.08
CA ILE A 70 36.01 27.10 16.91
C ILE A 70 36.04 26.21 15.65
N LEU A 71 37.06 25.36 15.49
CA LEU A 71 37.09 24.39 14.40
C LEU A 71 35.95 23.38 14.55
N HIS A 72 35.78 22.80 15.74
CA HIS A 72 34.73 21.83 16.02
C HIS A 72 33.33 22.41 15.81
N GLU A 73 33.07 23.62 16.32
CA GLU A 73 31.80 24.32 16.09
C GLU A 73 31.48 24.49 14.60
N ASN A 74 32.49 24.85 13.79
CA ASN A 74 32.30 25.02 12.36
C ASN A 74 32.04 23.69 11.65
N GLU A 75 32.67 22.60 12.08
CA GLU A 75 32.35 21.26 11.59
C GLU A 75 30.91 20.85 11.92
N GLU A 76 30.46 21.10 13.14
CA GLU A 76 29.09 20.83 13.54
C GLU A 76 28.08 21.64 12.72
N LYS A 77 28.37 22.91 12.42
CA LYS A 77 27.54 23.74 11.53
C LYS A 77 27.42 23.11 10.14
N LEU A 78 28.52 22.62 9.57
CA LEU A 78 28.51 21.94 8.27
C LEU A 78 27.66 20.67 8.31
N ILE A 79 27.85 19.85 9.34
CA ILE A 79 27.08 18.62 9.55
C ILE A 79 25.59 18.96 9.66
N HIS A 80 25.23 19.92 10.52
CA HIS A 80 23.85 20.35 10.73
C HIS A 80 23.21 20.85 9.44
N ASN A 81 23.93 21.64 8.64
CA ASN A 81 23.42 22.15 7.38
C ASN A 81 23.16 21.01 6.37
N LYS A 82 24.11 20.07 6.21
CA LYS A 82 23.93 18.87 5.37
C LYS A 82 22.69 18.07 5.79
N PHE A 83 22.54 17.81 7.08
CA PHE A 83 21.37 17.11 7.60
C PHE A 83 20.06 17.89 7.43
N SER A 84 20.08 19.22 7.49
CA SER A 84 18.88 20.05 7.23
C SER A 84 18.34 19.82 5.82
N HIS A 85 19.20 19.83 4.80
CA HIS A 85 18.79 19.56 3.43
C HIS A 85 18.29 18.12 3.23
N ILE A 86 18.97 17.15 3.84
CA ILE A 86 18.59 15.73 3.79
C ILE A 86 17.22 15.51 4.46
N ARG A 87 17.01 16.05 5.67
CA ARG A 87 15.73 15.95 6.39
C ARG A 87 14.57 16.52 5.57
N LYS A 88 14.74 17.69 4.95
CA LYS A 88 13.71 18.29 4.09
C LYS A 88 13.34 17.40 2.90
N ARG A 89 14.34 16.79 2.24
CA ARG A 89 14.11 15.84 1.14
C ARG A 89 13.36 14.58 1.62
N ILE A 90 13.76 14.02 2.77
CA ILE A 90 13.09 12.85 3.36
C ILE A 90 11.63 13.16 3.70
N ILE A 91 11.36 14.31 4.33
CA ILE A 91 10.00 14.74 4.68
C ILE A 91 9.13 14.87 3.43
N LEU A 92 9.67 15.46 2.35
CA LEU A 92 8.96 15.59 1.08
C LEU A 92 8.58 14.21 0.50
N ILE A 93 9.51 13.27 0.48
CA ILE A 93 9.26 11.89 -0.01
C ILE A 93 8.18 11.21 0.83
N LEU A 94 8.23 11.36 2.16
CA LEU A 94 7.23 10.79 3.06
C LEU A 94 5.84 11.38 2.79
N ILE A 95 5.71 12.70 2.63
CA ILE A 95 4.43 13.34 2.30
C ILE A 95 3.85 12.80 0.99
N ILE A 96 4.68 12.65 -0.05
CA ILE A 96 4.24 12.08 -1.34
C ILE A 96 3.76 10.63 -1.17
N SER A 97 4.49 9.81 -0.41
CA SER A 97 4.10 8.42 -0.16
C SER A 97 2.77 8.32 0.59
N ILE A 98 2.55 9.16 1.61
CA ILE A 98 1.31 9.19 2.39
C ILE A 98 0.15 9.63 1.50
N ALA A 99 0.33 10.65 0.66
CA ALA A 99 -0.68 11.11 -0.29
C ALA A 99 -1.04 10.02 -1.33
N ALA A 100 -0.06 9.26 -1.82
CA ALA A 100 -0.27 8.15 -2.75
C ALA A 100 -1.06 7.00 -2.09
N ILE A 101 -0.76 6.69 -0.82
CA ILE A 101 -1.48 5.66 -0.07
C ILE A 101 -2.93 6.11 0.23
N ALA A 102 -3.11 7.36 0.68
CA ALA A 102 -4.44 7.91 0.98
C ALA A 102 -5.34 7.96 -0.26
N SER A 103 -4.81 8.38 -1.41
CA SER A 103 -5.55 8.37 -2.68
C SER A 103 -5.92 6.95 -3.13
N SER A 104 -5.04 5.97 -2.94
CA SER A 104 -5.33 4.56 -3.22
C SER A 104 -6.45 4.01 -2.32
N PHE A 105 -6.49 4.41 -1.05
CA PHE A 105 -7.54 4.01 -0.12
C PHE A 105 -8.91 4.63 -0.49
N HIS A 106 -8.92 5.89 -0.93
CA HIS A 106 -10.14 6.59 -1.33
C HIS A 106 -10.80 5.99 -2.59
N ILE A 107 -10.02 5.36 -3.48
CA ILE A 107 -10.55 4.59 -4.62
C ILE A 107 -11.31 3.35 -4.14
N GLY A 108 -10.81 2.67 -3.10
CA GLY A 108 -11.48 1.50 -2.52
C GLY A 108 -12.87 1.83 -1.96
N GLU A 109 -13.00 2.96 -1.27
CA GLU A 109 -14.29 3.38 -0.70
C GLU A 109 -15.28 3.86 -1.78
N TYR A 110 -14.80 4.55 -2.83
CA TYR A 110 -15.64 5.00 -3.95
C TYR A 110 -16.19 3.81 -4.77
N VAL A 111 -15.37 2.78 -5.03
CA VAL A 111 -15.81 1.59 -5.80
C VAL A 111 -16.77 0.70 -4.99
N VAL A 112 -16.67 0.68 -3.65
CA VAL A 112 -17.58 -0.11 -2.80
C VAL A 112 -19.00 0.48 -2.78
N GLN A 113 -19.15 1.81 -2.85
CA GLN A 113 -20.48 2.45 -2.86
C GLN A 113 -21.21 2.28 -4.21
N ASP A 114 -20.49 2.22 -5.33
CA ASP A 114 -21.08 2.07 -6.67
C ASP A 114 -21.49 0.62 -7.00
N VAL A 115 -20.95 -0.37 -6.29
CA VAL A 115 -21.35 -1.79 -6.44
C VAL A 115 -22.46 -2.20 -5.46
N LEU A 116 -22.58 -1.54 -4.29
CA LEU A 116 -23.58 -1.86 -3.26
C LEU A 116 -24.86 -1.02 -3.29
N LYS A 117 -25.10 -0.22 -4.33
CA LYS A 117 -26.47 0.18 -4.68
C LYS A 117 -27.16 -0.96 -5.43
N GLU A 118 -27.35 -2.08 -4.75
CA GLU A 118 -28.41 -3.00 -5.13
C GLU A 118 -29.73 -2.36 -4.72
N GLU A 119 -30.33 -1.58 -5.63
CA GLU A 119 -31.78 -1.69 -5.73
C GLU A 119 -32.10 -3.19 -5.85
N PRO A 120 -33.14 -3.72 -5.19
CA PRO A 120 -33.50 -5.13 -5.33
C PRO A 120 -33.89 -5.36 -6.78
N LYS A 121 -32.91 -5.76 -7.59
CA LYS A 121 -33.12 -6.15 -8.96
C LYS A 121 -33.71 -7.53 -8.86
N ASN A 122 -35.05 -7.58 -8.86
CA ASN A 122 -35.82 -8.81 -8.92
C ASN A 122 -35.26 -9.63 -10.08
N SER A 123 -34.41 -10.59 -9.76
CA SER A 123 -33.77 -11.41 -10.75
C SER A 123 -34.79 -12.45 -11.18
N ASN A 124 -35.29 -12.35 -12.40
CA ASN A 124 -36.08 -13.40 -13.04
C ASN A 124 -35.18 -14.60 -13.41
N TYR A 125 -34.42 -15.12 -12.45
CA TYR A 125 -33.81 -16.44 -12.60
C TYR A 125 -34.94 -17.45 -12.48
N LEU A 126 -35.38 -17.91 -13.65
CA LEU A 126 -36.38 -18.94 -13.92
C LEU A 126 -35.87 -20.32 -13.48
N ALA A 127 -35.35 -20.43 -12.25
CA ALA A 127 -34.89 -21.68 -11.65
C ALA A 127 -35.93 -22.25 -10.68
N GLN A 128 -36.88 -21.42 -10.20
CA GLN A 128 -37.87 -21.84 -9.23
C GLN A 128 -39.07 -22.57 -9.87
N ASP A 129 -39.40 -22.25 -11.13
CA ASP A 129 -40.52 -22.89 -11.84
C ASP A 129 -40.14 -24.18 -12.60
N LEU A 130 -38.85 -24.48 -12.74
CA LEU A 130 -38.41 -25.64 -13.54
C LEU A 130 -38.51 -26.98 -12.79
N PHE A 131 -38.53 -26.95 -11.45
CA PHE A 131 -38.50 -28.18 -10.65
C PHE A 131 -39.86 -28.56 -10.04
N PHE A 132 -40.79 -27.61 -9.91
CA PHE A 132 -42.10 -27.84 -9.30
C PHE A 132 -43.17 -26.91 -9.88
N ALA A 133 -43.46 -27.02 -11.18
CA ALA A 133 -44.72 -26.48 -11.70
C ALA A 133 -45.86 -27.38 -11.20
N ASP A 134 -46.59 -26.87 -10.21
CA ASP A 134 -47.67 -27.51 -9.51
C ASP A 134 -48.69 -28.21 -10.43
N PHE A 135 -49.06 -29.41 -10.02
CA PHE A 135 -49.98 -30.34 -10.68
C PHE A 135 -51.47 -29.95 -10.56
N TYR A 136 -51.80 -28.67 -10.37
CA TYR A 136 -53.19 -28.26 -10.12
C TYR A 136 -53.68 -27.19 -11.08
N GLY A 137 -54.14 -27.68 -12.24
CA GLY A 137 -55.24 -27.08 -12.97
C GLY A 137 -54.86 -26.15 -14.11
N TYR A 138 -54.90 -26.67 -15.35
CA TYR A 138 -55.65 -26.01 -16.40
C TYR A 138 -56.02 -26.98 -17.51
N ARG A 139 -57.33 -27.08 -17.73
CA ARG A 139 -57.98 -27.72 -18.86
C ARG A 139 -58.00 -26.71 -20.01
N GLN A 140 -57.71 -27.20 -21.21
CA GLN A 140 -57.93 -26.54 -22.51
C GLN A 140 -57.02 -25.35 -22.85
N GLN A 141 -56.06 -25.59 -23.76
CA GLN A 141 -55.78 -24.86 -25.01
C GLN A 141 -54.28 -24.77 -25.32
N ASP A 142 -53.92 -25.41 -26.43
CA ASP A 142 -52.77 -25.17 -27.31
C ASP A 142 -51.37 -25.07 -26.69
N ILE A 143 -50.81 -26.23 -26.33
CA ILE A 143 -49.36 -26.41 -26.14
C ILE A 143 -48.80 -27.15 -27.36
N SER A 144 -48.66 -26.45 -28.48
CA SER A 144 -48.04 -27.00 -29.69
C SER A 144 -46.53 -26.71 -29.81
N ASN A 145 -45.91 -26.00 -28.86
CA ASN A 145 -44.51 -25.54 -29.01
C ASN A 145 -43.63 -25.58 -27.74
N ILE A 146 -43.88 -26.49 -26.79
CA ILE A 146 -42.94 -26.73 -25.67
C ILE A 146 -42.35 -28.14 -25.79
N PRO A 147 -41.01 -28.31 -25.92
CA PRO A 147 -40.36 -29.63 -25.98
C PRO A 147 -40.45 -30.46 -24.68
N GLY A 148 -41.20 -29.99 -23.68
CA GLY A 148 -41.28 -30.57 -22.35
C GLY A 148 -42.16 -31.82 -22.27
N GLY A 149 -43.11 -32.02 -23.18
CA GLY A 149 -43.99 -33.20 -23.17
C GLY A 149 -43.28 -34.52 -23.54
N LEU A 150 -42.21 -34.45 -24.34
CA LEU A 150 -41.48 -35.63 -24.82
C LEU A 150 -40.62 -36.24 -23.70
N PHE A 151 -39.96 -35.40 -22.90
CA PHE A 151 -39.13 -35.82 -21.78
C PHE A 151 -39.94 -36.45 -20.65
N THR A 152 -41.12 -35.91 -20.36
CA THR A 152 -42.00 -36.46 -19.33
C THR A 152 -42.47 -37.87 -19.69
N GLY A 153 -42.83 -38.11 -20.95
CA GLY A 153 -43.21 -39.45 -21.43
C GLY A 153 -42.06 -40.46 -21.37
N GLN A 154 -40.85 -40.04 -21.75
CA GLN A 154 -39.67 -40.92 -21.67
C GLN A 154 -39.32 -41.30 -20.23
N ILE A 155 -39.35 -40.34 -19.30
CA ILE A 155 -39.10 -40.62 -17.88
C ILE A 155 -40.18 -41.57 -17.33
N MET A 156 -41.45 -41.32 -17.64
CA MET A 156 -42.55 -42.20 -17.21
C MET A 156 -42.41 -43.63 -17.75
N SER A 157 -41.90 -43.82 -18.97
CA SER A 157 -41.67 -45.16 -19.54
C SER A 157 -40.49 -45.93 -18.93
N GLN A 158 -39.62 -45.26 -18.19
CA GLN A 158 -38.41 -45.83 -17.60
C GLN A 158 -38.49 -45.91 -16.07
N LEU A 159 -39.63 -45.54 -15.47
CA LEU A 159 -39.78 -45.50 -14.02
C LEU A 159 -39.52 -46.86 -13.37
N ASP A 160 -39.95 -47.96 -13.99
CA ASP A 160 -39.70 -49.32 -13.50
C ASP A 160 -38.20 -49.65 -13.49
N SER A 161 -37.47 -49.33 -14.57
CA SER A 161 -36.02 -49.56 -14.63
C SER A 161 -35.24 -48.72 -13.61
N ILE A 162 -35.73 -47.51 -13.34
CA ILE A 162 -35.18 -46.65 -12.29
C ILE A 162 -35.47 -47.24 -10.91
N TYR A 163 -36.68 -47.73 -10.68
CA TYR A 163 -37.08 -48.38 -9.42
C TYR A 163 -36.25 -49.63 -9.12
N ASP A 164 -36.06 -50.51 -10.12
CA ASP A 164 -35.25 -51.72 -10.00
C ASP A 164 -33.78 -51.41 -9.67
N TYR A 165 -33.22 -50.36 -10.29
CA TYR A 165 -31.87 -49.89 -9.97
C TYR A 165 -31.79 -49.34 -8.53
N LEU A 166 -32.78 -48.55 -8.12
CA LEU A 166 -32.81 -47.93 -6.79
C LEU A 166 -33.00 -48.95 -5.68
N ILE A 167 -33.79 -50.02 -5.86
CA ILE A 167 -33.90 -51.10 -4.86
C ILE A 167 -32.52 -51.65 -4.46
N VAL A 168 -31.59 -51.75 -5.42
CA VAL A 168 -30.27 -52.34 -5.19
C VAL A 168 -29.26 -51.31 -4.64
N LYS A 169 -29.44 -50.02 -4.95
CA LYS A 169 -28.44 -48.97 -4.69
C LYS A 169 -28.83 -47.94 -3.63
N ASP A 170 -30.12 -47.65 -3.47
CA ASP A 170 -30.68 -46.64 -2.56
C ASP A 170 -32.15 -46.97 -2.24
N GLU A 171 -32.35 -47.79 -1.20
CA GLU A 171 -33.67 -48.27 -0.76
C GLU A 171 -34.60 -47.11 -0.35
N ASP A 172 -34.07 -46.06 0.27
CA ASP A 172 -34.82 -44.86 0.63
C ASP A 172 -35.25 -44.07 -0.63
N GLY A 173 -34.39 -44.03 -1.66
CA GLY A 173 -34.70 -43.50 -2.97
C GLY A 173 -35.86 -44.24 -3.64
N ALA A 174 -35.84 -45.56 -3.61
CA ALA A 174 -36.91 -46.40 -4.15
C ALA A 174 -38.24 -46.16 -3.44
N LYS A 175 -38.23 -46.03 -2.10
CA LYS A 175 -39.44 -45.76 -1.32
C LYS A 175 -40.05 -44.39 -1.65
N ARG A 176 -39.22 -43.34 -1.73
CA ARG A 176 -39.66 -41.99 -2.12
C ARG A 176 -40.24 -41.95 -3.52
N LEU A 177 -39.67 -42.71 -4.47
CA LEU A 177 -40.18 -42.80 -5.83
C LEU A 177 -41.57 -43.44 -5.85
N LYS A 178 -41.77 -44.52 -5.09
CA LYS A 178 -43.06 -45.20 -4.97
C LYS A 178 -44.12 -44.32 -4.29
N GLU A 179 -43.75 -43.59 -3.24
CA GLU A 179 -44.65 -42.63 -2.57
C GLU A 179 -45.06 -41.46 -3.48
N LYS A 180 -44.17 -41.04 -4.38
CA LYS A 180 -44.41 -39.91 -5.28
C LYS A 180 -45.24 -40.27 -6.52
N PHE A 181 -45.20 -41.51 -6.96
CA PHE A 181 -45.94 -42.01 -8.13
C PHE A 181 -46.74 -43.29 -7.82
N PRO A 182 -47.67 -43.25 -6.85
CA PRO A 182 -48.43 -44.44 -6.44
C PRO A 182 -49.23 -45.02 -7.61
N GLU A 183 -49.81 -44.17 -8.47
CA GLU A 183 -50.64 -44.60 -9.61
C GLU A 183 -49.86 -45.33 -10.72
N HIS A 184 -48.53 -45.21 -10.77
CA HIS A 184 -47.69 -45.94 -11.74
C HIS A 184 -47.36 -47.36 -11.27
N PHE A 185 -47.25 -47.55 -9.95
CA PHE A 185 -46.84 -48.82 -9.34
C PHE A 185 -48.00 -49.60 -8.69
N ASP A 186 -49.17 -48.97 -8.52
CA ASP A 186 -50.42 -49.65 -8.19
C ASP A 186 -51.10 -50.15 -9.47
N SER A 187 -51.68 -51.34 -9.42
CA SER A 187 -52.09 -52.18 -10.56
C SER A 187 -53.27 -51.66 -11.43
N THR A 188 -53.46 -50.34 -11.54
CA THR A 188 -54.55 -49.71 -12.31
C THR A 188 -54.10 -48.56 -13.22
N GLY A 189 -52.80 -48.47 -13.56
CA GLY A 189 -52.26 -47.49 -14.52
C GLY A 189 -52.19 -48.00 -15.97
N PRO A 190 -52.43 -47.16 -17.01
CA PRO A 190 -52.59 -47.59 -18.41
C PRO A 190 -51.28 -47.92 -19.14
N TYR A 191 -50.17 -48.11 -18.43
CA TYR A 191 -48.85 -48.38 -19.02
C TYR A 191 -48.20 -49.68 -18.49
N LEU A 192 -49.00 -50.57 -17.91
CA LEU A 192 -48.64 -51.97 -17.73
C LEU A 192 -49.11 -52.77 -18.94
N ARG A 193 -48.18 -53.45 -19.60
CA ARG A 193 -48.46 -54.42 -20.66
C ARG A 193 -49.05 -55.69 -20.06
#